data_AF-A0A385BL57-F1
#
_entry.id   AF-A0A385BL57-F1
#
_cell.length_a   1.000
_cell.length_b   1.000
_cell.length_c   1.000
_cell.angle_alpha   90.00
_cell.angle_beta   90.00
_cell.angle_gamma   90.00
#
_symmetry.space_group_name_H-M   'P 1'
#
loop_
_entity.id
_entity.type
_entity.pdbx_description
1 polymer ?
#
loop_
_entity_poly.entity_id
_entity_poly.type
_entity_poly.pdbx_seq_one_letter_code
_entity_poly.pdbx_strand_id
1 'polypeptide(L)'
;MEHNLAVGLDIGTTKIVAMIGRKNEYGKVEILGIGRSKSLGVHRGVVNNITQTIQSIQQAVQEAEVASDIKIEGVTVGIAGQHIRSLQHSDYITRANSETVIDEEDIDKLINQVHKLVMLPGEEIIHVLPQEYKVDGQGEIKEPIGMYGGRLEANFHVVVGQVSSIRNVGRCVQSSGLNLEGITLEPLASANAVLSQEEKEAGVALIDIGGGTTDLAIFRDGIIRHTAVIPFGGNVITEDIKEGCSIIEKQAELLKIKFGSAWPGENKDNEIVSIPGLRGREPKEITLKNLSKIIHARIVEIIEQVYVEIKNYGHEEQKKKLIAGIVLTGGGSQLKHLKQLVEYITGMDTRIGYPNEHLAGNSDDDVTSPLYATAVGLVLDGLKRNERKKIELQEKKQEAENEKPIEEIKEKPVKERRSFLDKLTERVKDFLDNAE
;
A
#
# COMPACT_ATOMS: atom_id res chain seq x y z
N MET A 1 26.28 -16.68 -2.77
CA MET A 1 25.63 -15.72 -1.86
C MET A 1 24.13 -15.92 -2.07
N GLU A 2 23.38 -16.31 -1.04
CA GLU A 2 21.91 -16.29 -1.16
C GLU A 2 21.50 -14.86 -1.50
N HIS A 3 20.97 -14.66 -2.70
CA HIS A 3 20.49 -13.36 -3.12
C HIS A 3 19.33 -12.97 -2.21
N ASN A 4 19.41 -11.80 -1.56
CA ASN A 4 18.35 -11.27 -0.72
C ASN A 4 17.17 -10.84 -1.62
N LEU A 5 16.36 -11.82 -2.01
CA LEU A 5 15.21 -11.66 -2.88
C LEU A 5 13.99 -11.32 -2.03
N ALA A 6 13.10 -10.51 -2.60
CA ALA A 6 11.76 -10.34 -2.09
C ALA A 6 10.78 -10.30 -3.26
N VAL A 7 9.55 -10.75 -2.99
CA VAL A 7 8.49 -10.77 -3.99
C VAL A 7 7.32 -9.96 -3.48
N GLY A 8 6.96 -8.93 -4.22
CA GLY A 8 5.74 -8.16 -4.00
C GLY A 8 4.59 -8.73 -4.82
N LEU A 9 3.44 -8.99 -4.18
CA LEU A 9 2.22 -9.42 -4.84
C LEU A 9 1.09 -8.41 -4.59
N ASP A 10 0.76 -7.65 -5.62
CA ASP A 10 -0.34 -6.69 -5.64
C ASP A 10 -1.60 -7.35 -6.22
N ILE A 11 -2.63 -7.56 -5.38
CA ILE A 11 -3.90 -8.21 -5.75
C ILE A 11 -4.95 -7.12 -6.06
N GLY A 12 -4.73 -6.44 -7.17
CA GLY A 12 -5.59 -5.35 -7.61
C GLY A 12 -6.94 -5.80 -8.20
N THR A 13 -7.87 -4.84 -8.29
CA THR A 13 -9.21 -5.06 -8.88
C THR A 13 -9.17 -5.26 -10.40
N THR A 14 -8.24 -4.62 -11.11
CA THR A 14 -8.13 -4.71 -12.58
C THR A 14 -7.08 -5.71 -13.03
N LYS A 15 -6.01 -5.84 -12.27
CA LYS A 15 -4.85 -6.67 -12.56
C LYS A 15 -4.25 -7.21 -11.26
N ILE A 16 -3.55 -8.32 -11.36
CA ILE A 16 -2.65 -8.81 -10.31
C ILE A 16 -1.23 -8.67 -10.83
N VAL A 17 -0.31 -8.20 -9.99
CA VAL A 17 1.10 -8.04 -10.35
C VAL A 17 1.97 -8.79 -9.33
N ALA A 18 2.80 -9.69 -9.83
CA ALA A 18 3.90 -10.29 -9.08
C ALA A 18 5.21 -9.65 -9.54
N MET A 19 6.03 -9.20 -8.60
CA MET A 19 7.30 -8.53 -8.90
C MET A 19 8.40 -9.08 -7.99
N ILE A 20 9.51 -9.50 -8.60
CA ILE A 20 10.68 -10.03 -7.89
C ILE A 20 11.78 -8.99 -7.95
N GLY A 21 12.38 -8.67 -6.80
CA GLY A 21 13.53 -7.79 -6.77
C GLY A 21 14.53 -8.12 -5.67
N ARG A 22 15.71 -7.50 -5.78
CA ARG A 22 16.78 -7.57 -4.79
C ARG A 22 17.45 -6.21 -4.63
N LYS A 23 18.14 -5.99 -3.51
CA LYS A 23 19.06 -4.85 -3.41
C LYS A 23 20.37 -5.17 -4.11
N ASN A 24 20.88 -4.20 -4.86
CA ASN A 24 22.24 -4.22 -5.37
C ASN A 24 23.24 -3.72 -4.30
N GLU A 25 24.52 -3.66 -4.66
CA GLU A 25 25.62 -3.24 -3.78
C GLU A 25 25.51 -1.78 -3.30
N TYR A 26 24.71 -0.95 -4.00
CA TYR A 26 24.46 0.45 -3.68
C TYR A 26 23.16 0.66 -2.89
N GLY A 27 22.49 -0.42 -2.46
CA GLY A 27 21.22 -0.36 -1.74
C GLY A 27 20.01 0.02 -2.60
N LYS A 28 20.17 0.08 -3.93
CA LYS A 28 19.05 0.29 -4.88
C LYS A 28 18.40 -1.03 -5.24
N VAL A 29 17.11 -1.00 -5.51
CA VAL A 29 16.34 -2.19 -5.89
C VAL A 29 16.49 -2.46 -7.37
N GLU A 30 16.97 -3.66 -7.69
CA GLU A 30 16.98 -4.22 -9.03
C GLU A 30 15.77 -5.14 -9.17
N ILE A 31 14.91 -4.87 -10.16
CA ILE A 31 13.77 -5.73 -10.49
C ILE A 31 14.23 -6.80 -11.48
N LEU A 32 14.03 -8.06 -11.10
CA LEU A 32 14.52 -9.23 -11.83
C LEU A 32 13.44 -9.85 -12.71
N GLY A 33 12.17 -9.72 -12.33
CA GLY A 33 11.05 -10.27 -13.08
C GLY A 33 9.73 -9.63 -12.67
N ILE A 34 8.84 -9.48 -13.64
CA ILE A 34 7.49 -8.97 -13.47
C ILE A 34 6.54 -9.90 -14.20
N GLY A 35 5.44 -10.24 -13.54
CA GLY A 35 4.34 -10.96 -14.16
C GLY A 35 3.00 -10.34 -13.82
N ARG A 36 2.07 -10.44 -14.77
CA ARG A 36 0.83 -9.65 -14.78
C ARG A 36 -0.32 -10.54 -15.25
N SER A 37 -1.43 -10.46 -14.54
CA SER A 37 -2.66 -11.12 -15.01
C SER A 37 -3.85 -10.19 -14.88
N LYS A 38 -4.88 -10.44 -15.71
CA LYS A 38 -6.17 -9.78 -15.52
C LYS A 38 -6.78 -10.29 -14.22
N SER A 39 -7.22 -9.38 -13.36
CA SER A 39 -7.92 -9.77 -12.15
C SER A 39 -9.36 -10.16 -12.47
N LEU A 40 -9.74 -11.39 -12.12
CA LEU A 40 -11.06 -11.95 -12.41
C LEU A 40 -11.97 -12.03 -11.18
N GLY A 41 -11.38 -12.17 -9.99
CA GLY A 41 -12.12 -12.46 -8.76
C GLY A 41 -12.11 -11.34 -7.71
N VAL A 42 -11.53 -10.17 -8.01
CA VAL A 42 -11.38 -9.06 -7.07
C VAL A 42 -12.25 -7.88 -7.49
N HIS A 43 -12.95 -7.28 -6.53
CA HIS A 43 -13.76 -6.10 -6.75
C HIS A 43 -13.58 -5.09 -5.61
N ARG A 44 -13.14 -3.86 -5.95
CA ARG A 44 -12.95 -2.76 -4.98
C ARG A 44 -12.04 -3.16 -3.80
N GLY A 45 -10.97 -3.90 -4.12
CA GLY A 45 -10.00 -4.41 -3.15
C GLY A 45 -10.47 -5.64 -2.35
N VAL A 46 -11.68 -6.17 -2.60
CA VAL A 46 -12.21 -7.34 -1.91
C VAL A 46 -12.20 -8.56 -2.83
N VAL A 47 -11.71 -9.69 -2.33
CA VAL A 47 -11.76 -10.97 -3.03
C VAL A 47 -13.18 -11.53 -2.98
N ASN A 48 -13.89 -11.47 -4.10
CA ASN A 48 -15.25 -11.98 -4.26
C ASN A 48 -15.29 -13.43 -4.76
N ASN A 49 -14.31 -13.82 -5.59
CA ASN A 49 -14.20 -15.18 -6.13
C ASN A 49 -12.78 -15.72 -5.90
N ILE A 50 -12.66 -16.63 -4.93
CA ILE A 50 -11.38 -17.24 -4.52
C ILE A 50 -10.73 -18.00 -5.67
N THR A 51 -11.47 -18.86 -6.37
CA THR A 51 -10.95 -19.71 -7.46
C THR A 51 -10.40 -18.88 -8.62
N GLN A 52 -11.14 -17.86 -9.06
CA GLN A 52 -10.70 -16.96 -10.13
C GLN A 52 -9.49 -16.11 -9.71
N THR A 53 -9.41 -15.74 -8.42
CA THR A 53 -8.28 -14.99 -7.88
C THR A 53 -7.02 -15.88 -7.83
N ILE A 54 -7.13 -17.13 -7.40
CA ILE A 54 -6.02 -18.10 -7.43
C ILE A 54 -5.47 -18.27 -8.84
N GLN A 55 -6.34 -18.47 -9.84
CA GLN A 55 -5.92 -18.58 -11.24
C GLN A 55 -5.17 -17.34 -11.72
N SER A 56 -5.66 -16.15 -11.33
CA SER A 56 -5.02 -14.88 -11.68
C SER A 56 -3.65 -14.73 -11.00
N ILE A 57 -3.53 -15.11 -9.71
CA ILE A 57 -2.26 -15.09 -8.98
C ILE A 57 -1.26 -16.05 -9.62
N GLN A 58 -1.64 -17.31 -9.86
CA GLN A 58 -0.77 -18.32 -10.48
C GLN A 58 -0.25 -17.86 -11.85
N GLN A 59 -1.10 -17.24 -12.67
CA GLN A 59 -0.68 -16.69 -13.97
C GLN A 59 0.35 -15.58 -13.82
N ALA A 60 0.14 -14.63 -12.90
CA ALA A 60 1.07 -13.53 -12.67
C ALA A 60 2.41 -14.03 -12.10
N VAL A 61 2.35 -14.99 -11.17
CA VAL A 61 3.54 -15.62 -10.58
C VAL A 61 4.32 -16.37 -11.66
N GLN A 62 3.67 -17.20 -12.47
CA GLN A 62 4.33 -17.94 -13.55
C GLN A 62 5.04 -17.01 -14.54
N GLU A 63 4.42 -15.90 -14.93
CA GLU A 63 5.06 -14.93 -15.83
C GLU A 63 6.29 -14.28 -15.16
N ALA A 64 6.22 -13.95 -13.86
CA ALA A 64 7.35 -13.40 -13.12
C ALA A 64 8.51 -14.40 -12.96
N GLU A 65 8.20 -15.68 -12.70
CA GLU A 65 9.18 -16.76 -12.62
C GLU A 65 9.88 -16.96 -13.97
N VAL A 66 9.12 -16.98 -15.08
CA VAL A 66 9.69 -17.10 -16.43
C VAL A 66 10.57 -15.90 -16.79
N ALA A 67 10.16 -14.68 -16.41
CA ALA A 67 10.92 -13.47 -16.70
C ALA A 67 12.25 -13.39 -15.92
N SER A 68 12.31 -13.98 -14.73
CA SER A 68 13.48 -13.90 -13.84
C SER A 68 14.33 -15.17 -13.78
N ASP A 69 13.83 -16.31 -14.25
CA ASP A 69 14.37 -17.65 -14.03
C ASP A 69 14.53 -17.99 -12.53
N ILE A 70 13.63 -17.46 -11.69
CA ILE A 70 13.63 -17.66 -10.23
C ILE A 70 12.29 -18.24 -9.80
N LYS A 71 12.32 -19.30 -8.98
CA LYS A 71 11.12 -19.86 -8.34
C LYS A 71 10.65 -18.94 -7.22
N ILE A 72 9.36 -18.57 -7.22
CA ILE A 72 8.73 -17.81 -6.14
C ILE A 72 8.16 -18.80 -5.12
N GLU A 73 8.65 -18.71 -3.89
CA GLU A 73 8.15 -19.52 -2.76
C GLU A 73 7.37 -18.67 -1.75
N GLY A 74 7.75 -17.40 -1.58
CA GLY A 74 7.17 -16.50 -0.58
C GLY A 74 6.85 -15.13 -1.18
N VAL A 75 5.79 -14.49 -0.67
CA VAL A 75 5.31 -13.19 -1.15
C VAL A 75 4.91 -12.26 -0.01
N THR A 76 5.26 -10.99 -0.15
CA THR A 76 4.66 -9.88 0.63
C THR A 76 3.49 -9.32 -0.16
N VAL A 77 2.30 -9.29 0.44
CA VAL A 77 1.03 -9.03 -0.24
C VAL A 77 0.47 -7.69 0.16
N GLY A 78 -0.03 -6.94 -0.83
CA GLY A 78 -0.78 -5.71 -0.62
C GLY A 78 -2.19 -5.98 -0.10
N ILE A 79 -2.64 -5.16 0.85
CA ILE A 79 -4.05 -5.07 1.23
C ILE A 79 -4.55 -3.63 1.13
N ALA A 80 -5.66 -3.45 0.43
CA ALA A 80 -6.43 -2.22 0.35
C ALA A 80 -7.90 -2.53 0.12
N GLY A 81 -8.76 -1.51 0.17
CA GLY A 81 -10.18 -1.65 -0.10
C GLY A 81 -11.07 -1.09 1.00
N GLN A 82 -12.36 -1.06 0.73
CA GLN A 82 -13.38 -0.48 1.64
C GLN A 82 -13.48 -1.19 2.99
N HIS A 83 -12.89 -2.37 3.11
CA HIS A 83 -12.85 -3.14 4.33
C HIS A 83 -11.74 -2.69 5.28
N ILE A 84 -10.94 -1.68 4.89
CA ILE A 84 -9.90 -1.05 5.70
C ILE A 84 -10.44 0.26 6.25
N ARG A 85 -10.22 0.48 7.55
CA ARG A 85 -10.57 1.72 8.25
C ARG A 85 -9.39 2.18 9.09
N SER A 86 -9.26 3.48 9.24
CA SER A 86 -8.28 4.09 10.13
C SER A 86 -8.94 4.68 11.36
N LEU A 87 -8.22 4.67 12.48
CA LEU A 87 -8.63 5.34 13.72
C LEU A 87 -7.40 5.88 14.46
N GLN A 88 -7.60 6.98 15.17
CA GLN A 88 -6.58 7.53 16.05
C GLN A 88 -6.81 6.97 17.46
N HIS A 89 -5.74 6.56 18.12
CA HIS A 89 -5.80 6.04 19.48
C HIS A 89 -4.62 6.54 20.30
N SER A 90 -4.81 6.79 21.59
CA SER A 90 -3.74 7.18 22.50
C SER A 90 -3.72 6.21 23.66
N ASP A 91 -2.56 5.70 24.01
CA ASP A 91 -2.39 4.77 25.11
C ASP A 91 -1.08 5.03 25.87
N TYR A 92 -0.93 4.42 27.04
CA TYR A 92 0.27 4.55 27.86
C TYR A 92 0.63 3.27 28.62
N ILE A 93 1.92 3.15 28.96
CA ILE A 93 2.44 2.17 29.91
C ILE A 93 3.10 2.87 31.09
N THR A 94 3.10 2.19 32.22
CA THR A 94 3.90 2.59 33.40
C THR A 94 5.09 1.65 33.50
N ARG A 95 6.29 2.23 33.57
CA ARG A 95 7.56 1.51 33.65
C ARG A 95 7.85 1.15 35.09
N ALA A 96 8.44 -0.03 35.31
CA ALA A 96 8.75 -0.51 36.65
C ALA A 96 9.88 0.29 37.33
N ASN A 97 10.81 0.83 36.54
CA ASN A 97 11.90 1.65 37.03
C ASN A 97 12.03 2.91 36.15
N SER A 98 11.79 4.08 36.74
CA SER A 98 11.92 5.37 36.06
C SER A 98 13.37 5.82 35.87
N GLU A 99 14.29 5.26 36.66
CA GLU A 99 15.73 5.56 36.64
C GLU A 99 16.49 4.78 35.56
N THR A 100 15.83 3.88 34.84
CA THR A 100 16.39 3.25 33.64
C THR A 100 15.93 3.99 32.40
N VAL A 101 16.78 4.06 31.37
CA VAL A 101 16.39 4.63 30.08
C VAL A 101 15.30 3.80 29.42
N ILE A 102 14.41 4.44 28.69
CA ILE A 102 13.42 3.80 27.83
C ILE A 102 14.17 3.05 26.73
N ASP A 103 13.80 1.80 26.49
CA ASP A 103 14.36 0.93 25.47
C ASP A 103 13.30 0.45 24.48
N GLU A 104 13.71 -0.35 23.50
CA GLU A 104 12.80 -0.91 22.49
C GLU A 104 11.73 -1.81 23.11
N GLU A 105 12.01 -2.49 24.23
CA GLU A 105 11.03 -3.36 24.89
C GLU A 105 9.87 -2.55 25.48
N ASP A 106 10.15 -1.35 25.99
CA ASP A 106 9.13 -0.44 26.47
C ASP A 106 8.24 0.06 25.33
N ILE A 107 8.82 0.35 24.16
CA ILE A 107 8.06 0.71 22.95
C ILE A 107 7.19 -0.45 22.48
N ASP A 108 7.75 -1.65 22.42
CA ASP A 108 7.03 -2.85 22.05
C ASP A 108 5.89 -3.16 23.02
N LYS A 109 6.09 -3.02 24.34
CA LYS A 109 5.03 -3.20 25.34
C LYS A 109 3.87 -2.24 25.10
N LEU A 110 4.17 -0.97 24.79
CA LEU A 110 3.15 0.02 24.51
C LEU A 110 2.38 -0.30 23.22
N ILE A 111 3.08 -0.61 22.12
CA ILE A 111 2.45 -1.01 20.85
C ILE A 111 1.58 -2.26 21.03
N ASN A 112 2.06 -3.25 21.79
CA ASN A 112 1.33 -4.46 22.13
C ASN A 112 0.01 -4.22 22.85
N GLN A 113 -0.05 -3.18 23.68
CA GLN A 113 -1.25 -2.84 24.41
C GLN A 113 -2.36 -2.41 23.45
N VAL A 114 -2.00 -1.58 22.46
CA VAL A 114 -2.91 -1.12 21.40
C VAL A 114 -3.40 -2.30 20.55
N HIS A 115 -2.55 -3.28 20.25
CA HIS A 115 -2.97 -4.49 19.52
C HIS A 115 -3.98 -5.37 20.26
N LYS A 116 -4.17 -5.17 21.57
CA LYS A 116 -5.14 -5.92 22.39
C LYS A 116 -6.48 -5.19 22.54
N LEU A 117 -6.62 -4.02 21.91
CA LEU A 117 -7.88 -3.29 21.93
C LEU A 117 -8.98 -4.14 21.30
N VAL A 118 -10.15 -4.10 21.92
CA VAL A 118 -11.35 -4.78 21.42
C VAL A 118 -11.89 -3.99 20.23
N MET A 119 -11.86 -4.60 19.05
CA MET A 119 -12.44 -4.05 17.83
C MET A 119 -13.91 -4.45 17.68
N LEU A 120 -14.59 -3.88 16.68
CA LEU A 120 -15.95 -4.29 16.34
C LEU A 120 -15.97 -5.77 15.90
N PRO A 121 -17.10 -6.48 16.05
CA PRO A 121 -17.20 -7.88 15.61
C PRO A 121 -16.76 -8.06 14.15
N GLY A 122 -15.76 -8.91 13.93
CA GLY A 122 -15.21 -9.20 12.61
C GLY A 122 -14.11 -8.25 12.12
N GLU A 123 -13.69 -7.26 12.91
CA GLU A 123 -12.52 -6.42 12.65
C GLU A 123 -11.28 -6.92 13.40
N GLU A 124 -10.11 -6.72 12.80
CA GLU A 124 -8.80 -6.94 13.43
C GLU A 124 -7.86 -5.78 13.11
N ILE A 125 -6.94 -5.49 14.04
CA ILE A 125 -5.91 -4.48 13.84
C ILE A 125 -4.83 -5.04 12.91
N ILE A 126 -4.62 -4.37 11.78
CA ILE A 126 -3.59 -4.71 10.80
C ILE A 126 -2.28 -4.01 11.15
N HIS A 127 -2.33 -2.69 11.37
CA HIS A 127 -1.15 -1.88 11.67
C HIS A 127 -1.40 -1.00 12.88
N VAL A 128 -0.39 -0.87 13.74
CA VAL A 128 -0.31 0.14 14.79
C VAL A 128 0.91 0.98 14.47
N LEU A 129 0.69 2.22 14.05
CA LEU A 129 1.75 3.11 13.59
C LEU A 129 1.91 4.23 14.64
N PRO A 130 3.00 4.21 15.42
CA PRO A 130 3.26 5.26 16.39
C PRO A 130 3.40 6.62 15.70
N GLN A 131 2.90 7.67 16.35
CA GLN A 131 3.00 9.04 15.87
C GLN A 131 3.90 9.87 16.78
N GLU A 132 3.37 10.26 17.93
CA GLU A 132 4.06 11.13 18.88
C GLU A 132 4.05 10.47 20.24
N TYR A 133 5.18 10.54 20.94
CA TYR A 133 5.34 10.05 22.29
C TYR A 133 5.20 11.17 23.30
N LYS A 134 4.86 10.77 24.53
CA LYS A 134 4.95 11.61 25.72
C LYS A 134 5.65 10.85 26.84
N VAL A 135 6.57 11.51 27.53
CA VAL A 135 7.28 10.94 28.68
C VAL A 135 7.00 11.82 29.89
N ASP A 136 6.39 11.26 30.92
CA ASP A 136 6.00 11.94 32.16
C ASP A 136 5.22 13.26 31.93
N GLY A 137 4.36 13.26 30.90
CA GLY A 137 3.53 14.41 30.52
C GLY A 137 4.20 15.41 29.58
N GLN A 138 5.51 15.29 29.33
CA GLN A 138 6.19 16.06 28.28
C GLN A 138 5.91 15.41 26.92
N GLY A 139 5.30 16.14 26.00
CA GLY A 139 4.92 15.63 24.67
C GLY A 139 5.80 16.09 23.53
N GLU A 140 5.31 15.88 22.30
CA GLU A 140 6.02 16.21 21.05
C GLU A 140 7.37 15.48 20.89
N ILE A 141 7.50 14.31 21.53
CA ILE A 141 8.70 13.47 21.47
C ILE A 141 8.57 12.52 20.27
N LYS A 142 9.54 12.56 19.34
CA LYS A 142 9.59 11.61 18.21
C LYS A 142 10.33 10.33 18.56
N GLU A 143 11.45 10.46 19.26
CA GLU A 143 12.32 9.34 19.63
C GLU A 143 12.44 9.29 21.16
N PRO A 144 11.68 8.41 21.84
CA PRO A 144 11.73 8.29 23.30
C PRO A 144 12.85 7.35 23.78
N ILE A 145 13.46 6.54 22.91
CA ILE A 145 14.52 5.60 23.32
C ILE A 145 15.72 6.39 23.85
N GLY A 146 16.24 5.96 25.00
CA GLY A 146 17.33 6.65 25.70
C GLY A 146 16.88 7.71 26.71
N MET A 147 15.58 8.07 26.76
CA MET A 147 15.06 9.02 27.74
C MET A 147 14.75 8.33 29.08
N TYR A 148 14.84 9.08 30.18
CA TYR A 148 14.35 8.63 31.49
C TYR A 148 12.88 8.99 31.65
N GLY A 149 12.14 8.16 32.40
CA GLY A 149 10.77 8.49 32.78
C GLY A 149 9.96 7.31 33.28
N GLY A 150 8.94 7.58 34.10
CA GLY A 150 8.08 6.55 34.68
C GLY A 150 6.89 6.17 33.80
N ARG A 151 6.37 7.11 33.02
CA ARG A 151 5.17 6.97 32.21
C ARG A 151 5.47 7.30 30.75
N LEU A 152 5.31 6.31 29.89
CA LEU A 152 5.49 6.43 28.45
C LEU A 152 4.11 6.34 27.78
N GLU A 153 3.70 7.40 27.11
CA GLU A 153 2.46 7.48 26.33
C GLU A 153 2.77 7.65 24.85
N ALA A 154 1.84 7.26 23.98
CA ALA A 154 1.93 7.59 22.57
C ALA A 154 0.56 7.72 21.91
N ASN A 155 0.52 8.53 20.85
CA ASN A 155 -0.56 8.55 19.87
C ASN A 155 -0.25 7.56 18.75
N PHE A 156 -1.28 6.89 18.26
CA PHE A 156 -1.20 5.84 17.26
C PHE A 156 -2.20 6.08 16.14
N HIS A 157 -1.71 5.93 14.92
CA HIS A 157 -2.56 5.68 13.78
C HIS A 157 -2.78 4.17 13.67
N VAL A 158 -3.99 3.73 13.96
CA VAL A 158 -4.37 2.32 13.95
C VAL A 158 -5.15 2.03 12.68
N VAL A 159 -4.69 1.03 11.93
CA VAL A 159 -5.35 0.54 10.74
C VAL A 159 -6.03 -0.77 11.09
N VAL A 160 -7.35 -0.82 10.87
CA VAL A 160 -8.18 -2.00 11.11
C VAL A 160 -8.72 -2.53 9.80
N GLY A 161 -8.96 -3.82 9.73
CA GLY A 161 -9.60 -4.43 8.56
C GLY A 161 -10.53 -5.57 8.93
N GLN A 162 -11.43 -5.89 8.00
CA GLN A 162 -12.31 -7.05 8.16
C GLN A 162 -11.53 -8.36 8.07
N VAL A 163 -11.65 -9.19 9.10
CA VAL A 163 -10.97 -10.49 9.23
C VAL A 163 -11.26 -11.40 8.03
N SER A 164 -12.49 -11.40 7.54
CA SER A 164 -12.89 -12.18 6.36
C SER A 164 -12.10 -11.80 5.10
N SER A 165 -11.93 -10.51 4.84
CA SER A 165 -11.17 -10.02 3.67
C SER A 165 -9.70 -10.37 3.77
N ILE A 166 -9.08 -10.16 4.94
CA ILE A 166 -7.68 -10.51 5.20
C ILE A 166 -7.46 -12.03 5.01
N ARG A 167 -8.36 -12.85 5.55
CA ARG A 167 -8.30 -14.31 5.41
C ARG A 167 -8.46 -14.76 3.97
N ASN A 168 -9.35 -14.15 3.20
CA ASN A 168 -9.55 -14.50 1.80
C ASN A 168 -8.28 -14.25 0.98
N VAL A 169 -7.58 -13.15 1.23
CA VAL A 169 -6.27 -12.87 0.63
C VAL A 169 -5.25 -13.95 1.01
N GLY A 170 -5.11 -14.26 2.30
CA GLY A 170 -4.18 -15.29 2.77
C GLY A 170 -4.47 -16.67 2.16
N ARG A 171 -5.74 -17.07 2.08
CA ARG A 171 -6.18 -18.31 1.43
C ARG A 171 -5.81 -18.35 -0.05
N CYS A 172 -6.05 -17.26 -0.79
CA CYS A 172 -5.69 -17.19 -2.20
C CYS A 172 -4.18 -17.38 -2.41
N VAL A 173 -3.35 -16.82 -1.53
CA VAL A 173 -1.89 -16.95 -1.58
C VAL A 173 -1.46 -18.40 -1.32
N GLN A 174 -1.87 -18.98 -0.20
CA GLN A 174 -1.53 -20.38 0.14
C GLN A 174 -2.05 -21.37 -0.91
N SER A 175 -3.30 -21.21 -1.34
CA SER A 175 -3.90 -22.09 -2.37
C SER A 175 -3.26 -21.91 -3.76
N SER A 176 -2.48 -20.84 -3.95
CA SER A 176 -1.65 -20.66 -5.15
C SER A 176 -0.28 -21.35 -5.04
N GLY A 177 0.02 -22.02 -3.93
CA GLY A 177 1.30 -22.68 -3.66
C GLY A 177 2.38 -21.74 -3.16
N LEU A 178 1.99 -20.63 -2.51
CA LEU A 178 2.90 -19.58 -2.03
C LEU A 178 2.83 -19.41 -0.52
N ASN A 179 3.95 -19.06 0.09
CA ASN A 179 4.03 -18.66 1.49
C ASN A 179 3.73 -17.17 1.64
N LEU A 180 2.82 -16.84 2.55
CA LEU A 180 2.56 -15.44 2.90
C LEU A 180 3.67 -14.90 3.80
N GLU A 181 4.60 -14.10 3.30
CA GLU A 181 5.71 -13.56 4.11
C GLU A 181 5.31 -12.32 4.91
N GLY A 182 4.32 -11.57 4.43
CA GLY A 182 3.86 -10.35 5.06
C GLY A 182 2.61 -9.80 4.40
N ILE A 183 1.84 -9.05 5.18
CA ILE A 183 0.75 -8.19 4.68
C ILE A 183 1.14 -6.73 4.90
N THR A 184 0.97 -5.91 3.87
CA THR A 184 1.32 -4.49 3.89
C THR A 184 0.18 -3.66 3.32
N LEU A 185 -0.15 -2.57 3.99
CA LEU A 185 -1.17 -1.63 3.53
C LEU A 185 -0.68 -0.97 2.24
N GLU A 186 -1.44 -1.07 1.15
CA GLU A 186 -1.00 -0.56 -0.17
C GLU A 186 -0.63 0.92 -0.17
N PRO A 187 -1.38 1.84 0.46
CA PRO A 187 -0.94 3.23 0.56
C PRO A 187 0.44 3.42 1.21
N LEU A 188 0.85 2.56 2.16
CA LEU A 188 2.21 2.58 2.72
C LEU A 188 3.24 2.05 1.72
N ALA A 189 2.91 0.99 0.99
CA ALA A 189 3.77 0.44 -0.06
C ALA A 189 4.00 1.48 -1.17
N SER A 190 2.92 2.04 -1.73
CA SER A 190 2.96 3.10 -2.75
C SER A 190 3.75 4.31 -2.25
N ALA A 191 3.56 4.74 -1.00
CA ALA A 191 4.32 5.84 -0.40
C ALA A 191 5.82 5.57 -0.30
N ASN A 192 6.22 4.34 0.03
CA ASN A 192 7.62 3.96 0.08
C ASN A 192 8.27 3.88 -1.30
N ALA A 193 7.48 3.74 -2.37
CA ALA A 193 8.01 3.69 -3.72
C ALA A 193 8.17 5.08 -4.35
N VAL A 194 7.27 6.05 -4.06
CA VAL A 194 7.17 7.30 -4.84
C VAL A 194 7.39 8.60 -4.07
N LEU A 195 7.43 8.55 -2.74
CA LEU A 195 7.64 9.73 -1.90
C LEU A 195 9.06 9.75 -1.34
N SER A 196 9.69 10.91 -1.46
CA SER A 196 10.94 11.23 -0.77
C SER A 196 10.71 11.42 0.73
N GLN A 197 11.80 11.38 1.51
CA GLN A 197 11.73 11.62 2.95
C GLN A 197 11.39 13.10 3.23
N GLU A 198 11.91 14.01 2.42
CA GLU A 198 11.68 15.45 2.52
C GLU A 198 10.19 15.80 2.33
N GLU A 199 9.50 15.12 1.40
CA GLU A 199 8.05 15.31 1.22
C GLU A 199 7.25 14.79 2.42
N LYS A 200 7.62 13.62 2.97
CA LYS A 200 7.01 13.06 4.17
C LYS A 200 7.21 13.97 5.38
N GLU A 201 8.35 14.66 5.46
CA GLU A 201 8.65 15.64 6.51
C GLU A 201 7.86 16.93 6.33
N ALA A 202 7.89 17.52 5.13
CA ALA A 202 7.21 18.77 4.80
C ALA A 202 5.68 18.68 4.85
N GLY A 203 5.14 17.48 4.66
CA GLY A 203 3.71 17.19 4.65
C GLY A 203 3.19 17.00 3.23
N VAL A 204 2.70 15.80 2.93
CA VAL A 204 2.25 15.39 1.59
C VAL A 204 1.02 14.49 1.66
N ALA A 205 0.09 14.66 0.72
CA ALA A 205 -0.99 13.70 0.48
C ALA A 205 -0.65 12.83 -0.74
N LEU A 206 -0.47 11.53 -0.51
CA LEU A 206 -0.39 10.54 -1.57
C LEU A 206 -1.81 10.09 -1.94
N ILE A 207 -2.14 10.16 -3.23
CA ILE A 207 -3.40 9.67 -3.79
C ILE A 207 -3.06 8.59 -4.82
N ASP A 208 -3.38 7.33 -4.50
CA ASP A 208 -3.22 6.19 -5.40
C ASP A 208 -4.55 5.89 -6.09
N ILE A 209 -4.67 6.22 -7.39
CA ILE A 209 -5.89 5.97 -8.16
C ILE A 209 -5.78 4.61 -8.85
N GLY A 210 -6.23 3.58 -8.14
CA GLY A 210 -6.29 2.21 -8.60
C GLY A 210 -7.45 1.92 -9.55
N GLY A 211 -7.67 0.63 -9.82
CA GLY A 211 -8.78 0.18 -10.66
C GLY A 211 -10.14 0.23 -9.96
N GLY A 212 -10.21 -0.22 -8.71
CA GLY A 212 -11.45 -0.31 -7.94
C GLY A 212 -11.59 0.74 -6.85
N THR A 213 -10.48 1.29 -6.37
CA THR A 213 -10.40 2.22 -5.25
C THR A 213 -9.45 3.37 -5.56
N THR A 214 -9.59 4.43 -4.79
CA THR A 214 -8.61 5.50 -4.70
C THR A 214 -8.18 5.59 -3.25
N ASP A 215 -6.91 5.39 -2.98
CA ASP A 215 -6.36 5.31 -1.63
C ASP A 215 -5.63 6.61 -1.29
N LEU A 216 -5.90 7.16 -0.10
CA LEU A 216 -5.28 8.37 0.42
C LEU A 216 -4.38 8.02 1.61
N ALA A 217 -3.14 8.51 1.59
CA ALA A 217 -2.27 8.52 2.75
C ALA A 217 -1.66 9.90 2.93
N ILE A 218 -1.78 10.47 4.12
CA ILE A 218 -1.20 11.76 4.48
C ILE A 218 0.00 11.52 5.38
N PHE A 219 1.13 12.07 5.00
CA PHE A 219 2.36 12.08 5.78
C PHE A 219 2.67 13.50 6.23
N ARG A 220 3.24 13.64 7.43
CA ARG A 220 3.81 14.90 7.94
C ARG A 220 4.80 14.58 9.05
N ASP A 221 5.87 15.36 9.14
CA ASP A 221 6.93 15.19 10.14
C ASP A 221 7.67 13.84 10.04
N GLY A 222 7.61 13.21 8.86
CA GLY A 222 8.24 11.93 8.56
C GLY A 222 7.36 10.71 8.86
N ILE A 223 6.14 10.92 9.37
CA ILE A 223 5.23 9.85 9.81
C ILE A 223 3.87 9.95 9.13
N ILE A 224 3.16 8.82 9.10
CA ILE A 224 1.79 8.74 8.62
C ILE A 224 0.81 9.37 9.63
N ARG A 225 -0.02 10.28 9.13
CA ARG A 225 -1.00 11.02 9.94
C ARG A 225 -2.43 10.58 9.71
N HIS A 226 -2.79 10.29 8.46
CA HIS A 226 -4.16 9.92 8.07
C HIS A 226 -4.13 8.92 6.92
N THR A 227 -5.13 8.03 6.87
CA THR A 227 -5.40 7.17 5.71
C THR A 227 -6.89 7.08 5.48
N ALA A 228 -7.29 7.01 4.22
CA ALA A 228 -8.68 6.83 3.80
C ALA A 228 -8.75 6.06 2.49
N VAL A 229 -9.88 5.38 2.26
CA VAL A 229 -10.14 4.64 1.03
C VAL A 229 -11.43 5.15 0.41
N ILE A 230 -11.34 5.63 -0.83
CA ILE A 230 -12.47 6.08 -1.62
C ILE A 230 -12.91 4.90 -2.50
N PRO A 231 -14.20 4.51 -2.48
CA PRO A 231 -14.73 3.32 -3.14
C PRO A 231 -14.84 3.42 -4.68
N PHE A 232 -14.02 4.27 -5.30
CA PHE A 232 -14.03 4.59 -6.72
C PHE A 232 -12.61 4.60 -7.28
N GLY A 233 -12.42 3.99 -8.45
CA GLY A 233 -11.15 4.00 -9.17
C GLY A 233 -11.40 4.05 -10.68
N GLY A 234 -10.43 3.60 -11.48
CA GLY A 234 -10.51 3.65 -12.94
C GLY A 234 -11.68 2.88 -13.57
N ASN A 235 -12.25 1.88 -12.90
CA ASN A 235 -13.33 1.04 -13.44
C ASN A 235 -14.64 1.80 -13.58
N VAL A 236 -14.96 2.70 -12.65
CA VAL A 236 -16.22 3.45 -12.72
C VAL A 236 -16.18 4.45 -13.88
N ILE A 237 -15.00 5.01 -14.19
CA ILE A 237 -14.80 5.83 -15.38
C ILE A 237 -15.08 5.02 -16.65
N THR A 238 -14.58 3.79 -16.71
CA THR A 238 -14.81 2.88 -17.84
C THR A 238 -16.28 2.52 -17.99
N GLU A 239 -16.98 2.31 -16.88
CA GLU A 239 -18.42 2.05 -16.86
C GLU A 239 -19.21 3.25 -17.39
N ASP A 240 -18.89 4.47 -16.94
CA ASP A 240 -19.54 5.67 -17.43
C ASP A 240 -19.30 5.89 -18.93
N ILE A 241 -18.09 5.60 -19.43
CA ILE A 241 -17.80 5.66 -20.86
C ILE A 241 -18.61 4.60 -21.61
N LYS A 242 -18.70 3.38 -21.07
CA LYS A 242 -19.47 2.28 -21.66
C LYS A 242 -20.93 2.68 -21.83
N GLU A 243 -21.54 3.22 -20.79
CA GLU A 243 -22.94 3.68 -20.80
C GLU A 243 -23.13 4.93 -21.67
N GLY A 244 -22.36 5.99 -21.39
CA GLY A 244 -22.47 7.29 -22.04
C GLY A 244 -22.13 7.26 -23.54
N CYS A 245 -21.23 6.36 -23.95
CA CYS A 245 -20.92 6.14 -25.37
C CYS A 245 -21.64 4.92 -25.95
N SER A 246 -22.42 4.16 -25.17
CA SER A 246 -23.15 2.94 -25.58
C SER A 246 -22.28 1.97 -26.42
N ILE A 247 -21.13 1.61 -25.88
CA ILE A 247 -20.16 0.68 -26.46
C ILE A 247 -19.89 -0.47 -25.49
N ILE A 248 -19.11 -1.47 -25.89
CA ILE A 248 -18.73 -2.56 -24.96
C ILE A 248 -17.57 -2.14 -24.05
N GLU A 249 -17.50 -2.74 -22.86
CA GLU A 249 -16.50 -2.42 -21.83
C GLU A 249 -15.06 -2.46 -22.36
N LYS A 250 -14.71 -3.48 -23.15
CA LYS A 250 -13.38 -3.60 -23.77
C LYS A 250 -13.04 -2.39 -24.65
N GLN A 251 -14.01 -1.84 -25.37
CA GLN A 251 -13.81 -0.65 -26.21
C GLN A 251 -13.75 0.62 -25.34
N ALA A 252 -14.57 0.70 -24.29
CA ALA A 252 -14.56 1.82 -23.34
C ALA A 252 -13.21 1.95 -22.63
N GLU A 253 -12.64 0.84 -22.14
CA GLU A 253 -11.32 0.85 -21.50
C GLU A 253 -10.24 1.29 -22.49
N LEU A 254 -10.29 0.78 -23.72
CA LEU A 254 -9.32 1.14 -24.75
C LEU A 254 -9.40 2.62 -25.13
N LEU A 255 -10.62 3.18 -25.22
CA LEU A 255 -10.85 4.61 -25.43
C LEU A 255 -10.29 5.43 -24.28
N LYS A 256 -10.57 5.04 -23.04
CA LYS A 256 -10.07 5.71 -21.83
C LYS A 256 -8.54 5.76 -21.83
N ILE A 257 -7.87 4.64 -22.07
CA ILE A 257 -6.41 4.56 -22.06
C ILE A 257 -5.79 5.39 -23.20
N LYS A 258 -6.31 5.27 -24.42
CA LYS A 258 -5.69 5.90 -25.59
C LYS A 258 -5.99 7.40 -25.72
N PHE A 259 -7.22 7.79 -25.41
CA PHE A 259 -7.76 9.12 -25.73
C PHE A 259 -8.37 9.84 -24.54
N GLY A 260 -8.41 9.22 -23.37
CA GLY A 260 -9.01 9.82 -22.18
C GLY A 260 -8.29 11.09 -21.75
N SER A 261 -9.09 12.08 -21.35
CA SER A 261 -8.61 13.31 -20.73
C SER A 261 -9.56 13.75 -19.64
N ALA A 262 -9.01 14.21 -18.52
CA ALA A 262 -9.74 14.78 -17.41
C ALA A 262 -10.20 16.23 -17.66
N TRP A 263 -9.71 16.90 -18.72
CA TRP A 263 -10.01 18.32 -18.98
C TRP A 263 -10.65 18.53 -20.36
N PRO A 264 -11.99 18.69 -20.43
CA PRO A 264 -12.70 18.79 -21.70
C PRO A 264 -12.34 20.02 -22.55
N GLY A 265 -11.79 21.07 -21.93
CA GLY A 265 -11.41 22.31 -22.60
C GLY A 265 -10.23 22.16 -23.57
N GLU A 266 -9.40 21.12 -23.41
CA GLU A 266 -8.22 20.87 -24.25
C GLU A 266 -8.57 20.10 -25.53
N ASN A 267 -9.77 19.51 -25.63
CA ASN A 267 -10.20 18.75 -26.80
C ASN A 267 -10.94 19.62 -27.81
N LYS A 268 -10.55 19.52 -29.08
CA LYS A 268 -11.24 20.22 -30.18
C LYS A 268 -12.58 19.55 -30.49
N ASP A 269 -13.56 20.35 -30.91
CA ASP A 269 -14.90 19.86 -31.25
C ASP A 269 -14.92 18.88 -32.45
N ASN A 270 -13.92 18.95 -33.33
CA ASN A 270 -13.80 18.13 -34.53
C ASN A 270 -12.93 16.88 -34.37
N GLU A 271 -12.38 16.61 -33.19
CA GLU A 271 -11.60 15.40 -32.93
C GLU A 271 -12.54 14.22 -32.64
N ILE A 272 -12.56 13.24 -33.55
CA ILE A 272 -13.45 12.09 -33.51
C ILE A 272 -12.64 10.80 -33.57
N VAL A 273 -13.08 9.80 -32.82
CA VAL A 273 -12.59 8.42 -32.89
C VAL A 273 -13.73 7.52 -33.35
N SER A 274 -13.46 6.70 -34.37
CA SER A 274 -14.39 5.70 -34.87
C SER A 274 -14.15 4.36 -34.18
N ILE A 275 -15.21 3.81 -33.59
CA ILE A 275 -15.20 2.54 -32.87
C ILE A 275 -15.95 1.49 -33.69
N PRO A 276 -15.38 0.29 -33.91
CA PRO A 276 -16.06 -0.77 -34.63
C PRO A 276 -17.43 -1.10 -34.02
N GLY A 277 -18.46 -1.10 -34.86
CA GLY A 277 -19.79 -1.52 -34.46
C GLY A 277 -19.85 -3.00 -34.10
N LEU A 278 -20.85 -3.39 -33.32
CA LEU A 278 -21.12 -4.80 -33.04
C LEU A 278 -21.63 -5.51 -34.30
N ARG A 279 -21.10 -6.71 -34.60
CA ARG A 279 -21.47 -7.60 -35.72
C ARG A 279 -22.50 -7.04 -36.70
N GLY A 280 -22.04 -6.45 -37.81
CA GLY A 280 -22.89 -5.96 -38.89
C GLY A 280 -23.52 -4.58 -38.67
N ARG A 281 -23.22 -3.91 -37.55
CA ARG A 281 -23.57 -2.51 -37.32
C ARG A 281 -22.44 -1.60 -37.81
N GLU A 282 -22.84 -0.42 -38.28
CA GLU A 282 -21.90 0.63 -38.65
C GLU A 282 -21.00 1.04 -37.47
N PRO A 283 -19.77 1.51 -37.75
CA PRO A 283 -18.91 2.10 -36.75
C PRO A 283 -19.60 3.25 -36.01
N LYS A 284 -19.32 3.38 -34.72
CA LYS A 284 -19.80 4.49 -33.90
C LYS A 284 -18.72 5.55 -33.80
N GLU A 285 -19.06 6.78 -34.17
CA GLU A 285 -18.18 7.93 -34.02
C GLU A 285 -18.40 8.60 -32.67
N ILE A 286 -17.32 8.81 -31.93
CA ILE A 286 -17.32 9.45 -30.61
C ILE A 286 -16.36 10.63 -30.66
N THR A 287 -16.85 11.82 -30.31
CA THR A 287 -15.99 13.00 -30.18
C THR A 287 -15.14 12.89 -28.92
N LEU A 288 -13.86 13.28 -29.00
CA LEU A 288 -12.96 13.28 -27.85
C LEU A 288 -13.44 14.23 -26.75
N LYS A 289 -14.11 15.32 -27.13
CA LYS A 289 -14.74 16.24 -26.19
C LYS A 289 -15.87 15.60 -25.40
N ASN A 290 -16.70 14.76 -26.03
CA ASN A 290 -17.74 14.03 -25.30
C ASN A 290 -17.13 12.97 -24.37
N LEU A 291 -16.13 12.22 -24.84
CA LEU A 291 -15.37 11.29 -24.02
C LEU A 291 -14.79 11.99 -22.78
N SER A 292 -14.13 13.13 -22.97
CA SER A 292 -13.54 13.89 -21.88
C SER A 292 -14.58 14.44 -20.90
N LYS A 293 -15.76 14.88 -21.36
CA LYS A 293 -16.85 15.32 -20.46
C LYS A 293 -17.31 14.20 -19.52
N ILE A 294 -17.45 12.98 -20.03
CA ILE A 294 -17.83 11.81 -19.22
C ILE A 294 -16.75 11.53 -18.17
N ILE A 295 -15.48 11.48 -18.60
CA ILE A 295 -14.34 11.23 -17.71
C ILE A 295 -14.22 12.33 -16.65
N HIS A 296 -14.36 13.59 -17.05
CA HIS A 296 -14.26 14.76 -16.19
C HIS A 296 -15.27 14.70 -15.05
N ALA A 297 -16.55 14.41 -15.35
CA ALA A 297 -17.59 14.31 -14.33
C ALA A 297 -17.23 13.30 -13.23
N ARG A 298 -16.73 12.12 -13.62
CA ARG A 298 -16.34 11.09 -12.65
C ARG A 298 -15.08 11.43 -11.88
N ILE A 299 -14.06 11.97 -12.54
CA ILE A 299 -12.82 12.36 -11.86
C ILE A 299 -13.07 13.49 -10.86
N VAL A 300 -13.90 14.49 -11.20
CA VAL A 300 -14.28 15.55 -10.27
C VAL A 300 -14.86 14.94 -8.99
N GLU A 301 -15.81 14.01 -9.10
CA GLU A 301 -16.40 13.34 -7.94
C GLU A 301 -15.35 12.59 -7.09
N ILE A 302 -14.44 11.84 -7.72
CA ILE A 302 -13.37 11.12 -7.01
C ILE A 302 -12.47 12.10 -6.26
N ILE A 303 -12.01 13.16 -6.92
CA ILE A 303 -11.10 14.13 -6.34
C ILE A 303 -11.78 14.96 -5.24
N GLU A 304 -13.06 15.31 -5.40
CA GLU A 304 -13.83 15.98 -4.35
C GLU A 304 -13.95 15.12 -3.09
N GLN A 305 -14.20 13.81 -3.23
CA GLN A 305 -14.23 12.90 -2.08
C GLN A 305 -12.86 12.77 -1.40
N VAL A 306 -11.78 12.68 -2.18
CA VAL A 306 -10.42 12.70 -1.61
C VAL A 306 -10.13 14.02 -0.90
N TYR A 307 -10.57 15.14 -1.46
CA TYR A 307 -10.35 16.45 -0.87
C TYR A 307 -11.14 16.66 0.43
N VAL A 308 -12.33 16.08 0.54
CA VAL A 308 -13.07 16.02 1.82
C VAL A 308 -12.24 15.32 2.90
N GLU A 309 -11.56 14.21 2.58
CA GLU A 309 -10.68 13.52 3.54
C GLU A 309 -9.45 14.35 3.91
N ILE A 310 -8.85 15.05 2.94
CA ILE A 310 -7.73 15.99 3.20
C ILE A 310 -8.18 17.17 4.09
N LYS A 311 -9.43 17.63 3.94
CA LYS A 311 -10.04 18.63 4.83
C LYS A 311 -10.33 18.07 6.22
N ASN A 312 -10.85 16.84 6.32
CA ASN A 312 -11.11 16.18 7.60
C ASN A 312 -9.84 15.97 8.43
N TYR A 313 -8.70 15.71 7.77
CA TYR A 313 -7.39 15.73 8.43
C TYR A 313 -7.06 17.11 9.06
N GLY A 314 -7.50 18.19 8.41
CA GLY A 314 -7.31 19.56 8.87
C GLY A 314 -6.15 20.28 8.18
N HIS A 315 -5.85 19.99 6.91
CA HIS A 315 -4.70 20.56 6.20
C HIS A 315 -4.68 22.11 6.13
N GLU A 316 -5.81 22.77 6.37
CA GLU A 316 -5.93 24.23 6.43
C GLU A 316 -5.33 24.81 7.73
N GLU A 317 -5.19 24.00 8.78
CA GLU A 317 -4.52 24.39 10.01
C GLU A 317 -3.02 24.58 9.77
N GLN A 318 -2.43 25.65 10.31
CA GLN A 318 -1.00 25.94 10.14
C GLN A 318 -0.10 24.77 10.57
N LYS A 319 -0.50 24.05 11.63
CA LYS A 319 0.20 22.87 12.16
C LYS A 319 -0.05 21.57 11.38
N LYS A 320 -0.92 21.56 10.36
CA LYS A 320 -1.23 20.38 9.53
C LYS A 320 -1.15 20.64 8.03
N LYS A 321 -0.74 21.83 7.62
CA LYS A 321 -0.41 22.16 6.23
C LYS A 321 0.45 21.09 5.54
N LEU A 322 0.08 20.73 4.32
CA LEU A 322 0.80 19.79 3.48
C LEU A 322 1.65 20.59 2.49
N ILE A 323 2.86 20.96 2.89
CA ILE A 323 3.71 21.89 2.14
C ILE A 323 4.16 21.29 0.81
N ALA A 324 4.40 19.98 0.75
CA ALA A 324 4.76 19.27 -0.47
C ALA A 324 3.54 18.96 -1.38
N GLY A 325 2.33 19.35 -0.96
CA GLY A 325 1.14 19.24 -1.79
C GLY A 325 0.64 17.80 -1.95
N ILE A 326 0.30 17.44 -3.20
CA ILE A 326 -0.30 16.16 -3.57
C ILE A 326 0.62 15.39 -4.52
N VAL A 327 0.78 14.09 -4.26
CA VAL A 327 1.44 13.15 -5.18
C VAL A 327 0.41 12.15 -5.66
N LEU A 328 0.17 12.10 -6.98
CA LEU A 328 -0.73 11.14 -7.63
C LEU A 328 0.05 9.92 -8.09
N THR A 329 -0.46 8.73 -7.83
CA THR A 329 0.11 7.46 -8.33
C THR A 329 -0.99 6.48 -8.74
N GLY A 330 -0.62 5.26 -9.10
CA GLY A 330 -1.53 4.23 -9.57
C GLY A 330 -1.87 4.38 -11.04
N GLY A 331 -2.59 3.38 -11.58
CA GLY A 331 -2.90 3.33 -13.01
C GLY A 331 -3.74 4.52 -13.51
N GLY A 332 -4.64 5.04 -12.68
CA GLY A 332 -5.50 6.18 -12.98
C GLY A 332 -4.75 7.52 -13.06
N SER A 333 -3.58 7.64 -12.42
CA SER A 333 -2.76 8.86 -12.47
C SER A 333 -2.24 9.20 -13.86
N GLN A 334 -2.24 8.24 -14.78
CA GLN A 334 -1.79 8.40 -16.17
C GLN A 334 -2.81 9.12 -17.07
N LEU A 335 -4.01 9.42 -16.54
CA LEU A 335 -5.03 10.13 -17.30
C LEU A 335 -4.56 11.55 -17.66
N LYS A 336 -4.67 11.91 -18.93
CA LYS A 336 -4.23 13.23 -19.43
C LYS A 336 -4.97 14.36 -18.71
N HIS A 337 -4.24 15.40 -18.34
CA HIS A 337 -4.75 16.60 -17.65
C HIS A 337 -5.30 16.37 -16.23
N LEU A 338 -5.07 15.19 -15.64
CA LEU A 338 -5.51 14.91 -14.27
C LEU A 338 -4.82 15.82 -13.25
N LYS A 339 -3.50 16.01 -13.37
CA LYS A 339 -2.72 16.90 -12.50
C LYS A 339 -3.37 18.30 -12.42
N GLN A 340 -3.64 18.90 -13.58
CA GLN A 340 -4.22 20.24 -13.68
C GLN A 340 -5.61 20.31 -13.06
N LEU A 341 -6.42 19.26 -13.23
CA LEU A 341 -7.74 19.19 -12.61
C LEU A 341 -7.65 19.08 -11.08
N VAL A 342 -6.71 18.30 -10.55
CA VAL A 342 -6.48 18.18 -9.10
C VAL A 342 -6.03 19.52 -8.53
N GLU A 343 -5.08 20.20 -9.16
CA GLU A 343 -4.63 21.56 -8.76
C GLU A 343 -5.80 22.56 -8.79
N TYR A 344 -6.66 22.48 -9.82
CA TYR A 344 -7.83 23.35 -9.94
C TYR A 344 -8.87 23.12 -8.82
N ILE A 345 -9.15 21.87 -8.46
CA ILE A 345 -10.15 21.53 -7.44
C ILE A 345 -9.64 21.81 -6.03
N THR A 346 -8.38 21.44 -5.76
CA THR A 346 -7.82 21.43 -4.39
C THR A 346 -7.05 22.70 -4.05
N GLY A 347 -6.55 23.43 -5.06
CA GLY A 347 -5.63 24.56 -4.88
C GLY A 347 -4.24 24.15 -4.40
N MET A 348 -3.89 22.86 -4.42
CA MET A 348 -2.63 22.32 -3.92
C MET A 348 -1.71 21.92 -5.07
N ASP A 349 -0.41 22.23 -4.96
CA ASP A 349 0.61 21.82 -5.92
C ASP A 349 0.60 20.30 -6.08
N THR A 350 0.61 19.81 -7.32
CA THR A 350 0.45 18.38 -7.60
C THR A 350 1.53 17.86 -8.54
N ARG A 351 2.03 16.64 -8.27
CA ARG A 351 2.91 15.91 -9.20
C ARG A 351 2.49 14.45 -9.35
N ILE A 352 2.99 13.79 -10.39
CA ILE A 352 2.88 12.34 -10.55
C ILE A 352 4.06 11.68 -9.82
N GLY A 353 3.76 10.63 -9.05
CA GLY A 353 4.71 9.79 -8.33
C GLY A 353 5.17 8.63 -9.20
N TYR A 354 6.44 8.62 -9.56
CA TYR A 354 7.07 7.51 -10.29
C TYR A 354 7.95 6.72 -9.32
N PRO A 355 7.92 5.38 -9.32
CA PRO A 355 8.76 4.57 -8.45
C PRO A 355 10.22 4.48 -8.93
N ASN A 356 10.84 5.60 -9.32
CA ASN A 356 12.17 5.62 -9.93
C ASN A 356 13.31 5.82 -8.92
N GLU A 357 13.07 6.55 -7.83
CA GLU A 357 14.12 6.96 -6.89
C GLU A 357 14.84 5.76 -6.25
N HIS A 358 14.08 4.71 -5.92
CA HIS A 358 14.60 3.53 -5.25
C HIS A 358 15.11 2.43 -6.20
N LEU A 359 14.83 2.56 -7.49
CA LEU A 359 15.22 1.56 -8.50
C LEU A 359 16.66 1.77 -8.99
N ALA A 360 17.30 0.68 -9.41
CA ALA A 360 18.60 0.74 -10.05
C ALA A 360 18.49 1.44 -11.42
N GLY A 361 19.50 2.24 -11.80
CA GLY A 361 19.44 3.09 -13.00
C GLY A 361 19.35 2.36 -14.35
N ASN A 362 19.47 1.03 -14.37
CA ASN A 362 19.27 0.16 -15.53
C ASN A 362 17.88 -0.51 -15.56
N SER A 363 16.95 -0.08 -14.71
CA SER A 363 15.60 -0.63 -14.66
C SER A 363 14.83 -0.27 -15.93
N ASP A 364 14.05 -1.22 -16.44
CA ASP A 364 13.23 -1.04 -17.64
C ASP A 364 12.21 0.11 -17.46
N ASP A 365 11.98 0.90 -18.51
CA ASP A 365 11.09 2.07 -18.45
C ASP A 365 9.67 1.67 -18.01
N ASP A 366 9.22 0.47 -18.38
CA ASP A 366 7.92 -0.10 -18.00
C ASP A 366 7.74 -0.20 -16.49
N VAL A 367 8.82 -0.49 -15.74
CA VAL A 367 8.78 -0.67 -14.27
C VAL A 367 8.63 0.67 -13.55
N THR A 368 9.12 1.74 -14.17
CA THR A 368 9.07 3.09 -13.62
C THR A 368 7.68 3.75 -13.75
N SER A 369 6.70 3.06 -14.33
CA SER A 369 5.33 3.55 -14.42
C SER A 369 4.67 3.67 -13.04
N PRO A 370 3.87 4.73 -12.77
CA PRO A 370 3.07 4.84 -11.54
C PRO A 370 2.10 3.66 -11.36
N LEU A 371 1.78 2.95 -12.44
CA LEU A 371 0.98 1.73 -12.44
C LEU A 371 1.62 0.59 -11.62
N TYR A 372 2.92 0.63 -11.34
CA TYR A 372 3.64 -0.40 -10.55
C TYR A 372 4.13 0.10 -9.19
N ALA A 373 3.76 1.32 -8.77
CA ALA A 373 4.22 1.91 -7.51
C ALA A 373 3.96 0.99 -6.30
N THR A 374 2.75 0.44 -6.19
CA THR A 374 2.38 -0.50 -5.11
C THR A 374 3.26 -1.74 -5.12
N ALA A 375 3.41 -2.39 -6.27
CA ALA A 375 4.22 -3.61 -6.41
C ALA A 375 5.71 -3.37 -6.07
N VAL A 376 6.30 -2.26 -6.53
CA VAL A 376 7.66 -1.86 -6.16
C VAL A 376 7.75 -1.61 -4.64
N GLY A 377 6.75 -0.94 -4.07
CA GLY A 377 6.62 -0.70 -2.63
C GLY A 377 6.57 -1.98 -1.79
N LEU A 378 5.87 -3.01 -2.28
CA LEU A 378 5.79 -4.32 -1.63
C LEU A 378 7.12 -5.07 -1.68
N VAL A 379 7.86 -4.97 -2.79
CA VAL A 379 9.23 -5.52 -2.89
C VAL A 379 10.15 -4.81 -1.90
N LEU A 380 10.10 -3.47 -1.82
CA LEU A 380 10.88 -2.68 -0.86
C LEU A 380 10.58 -3.10 0.59
N ASP A 381 9.31 -3.30 0.92
CA ASP A 381 8.88 -3.75 2.25
C ASP A 381 9.39 -5.17 2.56
N GLY A 382 9.25 -6.11 1.61
CA GLY A 382 9.76 -7.47 1.75
C GLY A 382 11.28 -7.51 1.96
N LEU A 383 12.04 -6.70 1.21
CA LEU A 383 13.50 -6.58 1.39
C LEU A 383 13.86 -6.07 2.78
N LYS A 384 13.12 -5.08 3.29
CA LYS A 384 13.31 -4.52 4.64
C LYS A 384 12.98 -5.53 5.74
N ARG A 385 11.93 -6.35 5.55
CA ARG A 385 11.60 -7.46 6.47
C ARG A 385 12.72 -8.51 6.51
N ASN A 386 13.26 -8.87 5.35
CA ASN A 386 14.34 -9.84 5.25
C ASN A 386 15.63 -9.34 5.92
N GLU A 387 15.93 -8.03 5.83
CA GLU A 387 17.04 -7.41 6.56
C GLU A 387 16.86 -7.46 8.07
N ARG A 388 15.66 -7.12 8.58
CA ARG A 388 15.36 -7.22 10.02
C ARG A 388 15.53 -8.64 10.55
N LYS A 389 14.97 -9.64 9.87
CA LYS A 389 15.10 -11.05 10.25
C LYS A 389 16.58 -11.50 10.29
N LYS A 390 17.42 -11.01 9.37
CA LYS A 390 18.85 -11.30 9.37
C LYS A 390 19.56 -10.71 10.58
N ILE A 391 19.24 -9.47 10.97
CA ILE A 391 19.80 -8.80 12.15
C ILE A 391 19.39 -9.56 13.42
N GLU A 392 18.11 -9.86 13.59
CA GLU A 392 17.59 -10.62 14.75
C GLU A 392 18.26 -12.01 14.88
N LEU A 393 18.49 -12.70 13.76
CA LEU A 393 19.19 -13.99 13.75
C LEU A 393 20.67 -13.86 14.11
N GLN A 394 21.33 -12.76 13.73
CA GLN A 394 22.73 -12.51 14.08
C GLN A 394 22.88 -12.17 15.57
N GLU A 395 21.99 -11.34 16.11
CA GLU A 395 21.96 -11.01 17.54
C GLU A 395 21.77 -12.27 18.40
N LYS A 396 20.82 -13.13 18.03
CA LYS A 396 20.60 -14.42 18.73
C LYS A 396 21.81 -15.34 18.70
N LYS A 397 22.53 -15.40 17.58
CA LYS A 397 23.77 -16.20 17.47
C LYS A 397 24.87 -15.64 18.38
N GLN A 398 25.01 -14.32 18.45
CA GLN A 398 25.97 -13.66 19.34
C GLN A 398 25.62 -13.83 20.81
N GLU A 399 24.34 -13.78 21.18
CA GLU A 399 23.88 -14.08 22.55
C GLU A 399 24.18 -15.53 22.93
N ALA A 400 23.87 -16.50 22.05
CA ALA A 400 24.13 -17.92 22.29
C ALA A 400 25.63 -18.27 22.35
N GLU A 401 26.50 -17.55 21.62
CA GLU A 401 27.95 -17.74 21.67
C GLU A 401 28.60 -17.09 22.92
N ASN A 402 27.96 -16.08 23.50
CA ASN A 402 28.45 -15.38 24.70
C ASN A 402 27.99 -16.05 26.01
N GLU A 403 26.93 -16.87 26.00
CA GLU A 403 26.55 -17.71 27.13
C GLU A 403 27.46 -18.96 27.20
N LYS A 404 28.54 -18.89 27.99
CA LYS A 404 29.24 -20.11 28.44
C LYS A 404 28.27 -20.97 29.27
N PRO A 405 28.34 -22.31 29.20
CA PRO A 405 27.44 -23.18 29.94
C PRO A 405 27.68 -23.04 31.45
N ILE A 406 26.75 -22.38 32.14
CA ILE A 406 26.62 -22.46 33.60
C ILE A 406 25.52 -23.50 33.87
N GLU A 407 25.85 -24.48 34.72
CA GLU A 407 25.01 -25.63 35.06
C GLU A 407 23.56 -25.26 35.46
N GLU A 408 22.65 -26.10 34.96
CA GLU A 408 21.23 -26.27 35.30
C GLU A 408 20.56 -25.19 36.16
N ILE A 409 19.96 -24.20 35.50
CA ILE A 409 18.79 -23.50 36.05
C ILE A 409 17.69 -23.57 34.99
N LYS A 410 16.57 -24.22 35.36
CA LYS A 410 15.36 -24.40 34.54
C LYS A 410 15.07 -23.18 33.67
N GLU A 411 15.28 -23.35 32.36
CA GLU A 411 15.00 -22.34 31.35
C GLU A 411 13.53 -21.91 31.44
N LYS A 412 13.31 -20.61 31.66
CA LYS A 412 12.09 -19.95 31.22
C LYS A 412 12.26 -19.65 29.73
N PRO A 413 11.23 -19.85 28.89
CA PRO A 413 11.38 -19.65 27.46
C PRO A 413 11.75 -18.19 27.17
N VAL A 414 12.86 -18.02 26.45
CA VAL A 414 13.30 -16.75 25.87
C VAL A 414 12.17 -16.23 24.99
N LYS A 415 11.61 -15.06 25.34
CA LYS A 415 10.53 -14.45 24.58
C LYS A 415 11.05 -13.97 23.24
N GLU A 416 10.42 -14.43 22.17
CA GLU A 416 10.69 -13.98 20.81
C GLU A 416 10.54 -12.46 20.67
N ARG A 417 11.66 -11.76 20.45
CA ARG A 417 11.68 -10.45 19.82
C ARG A 417 11.36 -10.65 18.34
N ARG A 418 10.18 -10.16 17.91
CA ARG A 418 9.69 -10.14 16.53
C ARG A 418 8.79 -8.91 16.35
N SER A 419 9.00 -8.16 15.27
CA SER A 419 8.13 -7.07 14.86
C SER A 419 6.68 -7.55 14.67
N PHE A 420 5.70 -6.83 15.21
CA PHE A 420 4.29 -7.28 15.29
C PHE A 420 3.58 -7.50 13.95
N LEU A 421 4.12 -6.97 12.85
CA LEU A 421 3.69 -7.29 11.48
C LEU A 421 3.90 -8.78 11.14
N ASP A 422 4.95 -9.38 11.69
CA ASP A 422 5.18 -10.82 11.60
C ASP A 422 4.16 -11.58 12.43
N LYS A 423 3.67 -11.03 13.56
CA LYS A 423 2.65 -11.68 14.41
C LYS A 423 1.25 -11.72 13.78
N LEU A 424 0.83 -10.69 13.06
CA LEU A 424 -0.42 -10.77 12.29
C LEU A 424 -0.28 -11.78 11.15
N THR A 425 0.84 -11.74 10.44
CA THR A 425 1.13 -12.68 9.35
C THR A 425 1.18 -14.12 9.87
N GLU A 426 1.80 -14.35 11.02
CA GLU A 426 1.84 -15.63 11.73
C GLU A 426 0.46 -16.04 12.23
N ARG A 427 -0.33 -15.16 12.85
CA ARG A 427 -1.71 -15.51 13.21
C ARG A 427 -2.56 -15.89 12.01
N VAL A 428 -2.38 -15.20 10.89
CA VAL A 428 -3.04 -15.56 9.64
C VAL A 428 -2.53 -16.92 9.17
N LYS A 429 -1.23 -17.20 9.18
CA LYS A 429 -0.66 -18.53 8.88
C LYS A 429 -1.19 -19.61 9.82
N ASP A 430 -1.02 -19.45 11.13
CA ASP A 430 -1.47 -20.37 12.16
C ASP A 430 -2.96 -20.66 12.03
N PHE A 431 -3.77 -19.64 11.77
CA PHE A 431 -5.21 -19.84 11.56
C PHE A 431 -5.50 -20.59 10.25
N LEU A 432 -4.77 -20.31 9.17
CA LEU A 432 -4.93 -21.02 7.91
C LEU A 432 -4.49 -22.49 8.01
N ASP A 433 -3.38 -22.74 8.69
CA ASP A 433 -2.81 -24.08 8.92
C ASP A 433 -3.70 -24.92 9.86
N ASN A 434 -4.50 -24.27 10.72
CA ASN A 434 -5.49 -24.91 11.60
C ASN A 434 -6.92 -24.97 11.01
N ALA A 435 -7.12 -24.54 9.76
CA ALA A 435 -8.44 -24.49 9.11
C ALA A 435 -8.74 -25.66 8.15
N GLU A 436 -7.93 -26.73 8.17
CA GLU A 436 -8.21 -28.01 7.50
C GLU A 436 -9.18 -28.90 8.29
#